data_AF-A0AA41VWP3-F1
#
_entry.id   AF-A0AA41VWP3-F1
#
_cell.length_a   1.000
_cell.length_b   1.000
_cell.length_c   1.000
_cell.angle_alpha   90.00
_cell.angle_beta   90.00
_cell.angle_gamma   90.00
#
_symmetry.space_group_name_H-M   'P 1'
#
loop_
_entity.id
_entity.type
_entity.pdbx_description
1 polymer ?
#
loop_
_entity_poly.entity_id
_entity_poly.type
_entity_poly.pdbx_seq_one_letter_code
_entity_poly.pdbx_strand_id
1 'polypeptide(L)'
;MAGVSTRSSFLYNLTQNPTNRIRKFSVNSSKPLTVMAAAAANVVPAIIVGGGRVGQALQSMGNGNDLLIKRGESIPLEFSGPILVCTRNDDLEAVLQSTPQSRWNDLVFFQNGMLEPWLQSKGLDNADQVLAYFAVSKLGEPPTDGKTDTNPEGLTAAYGKWGSAVASRLQAGGLSCKVLEKNAFQKQMLEKLIWICSFMLVGALHPGATVGAVEKEHRNE
;
A
#
# COMPACT_ATOMS: atom_id res chain seq x y z
N MET A 1 20.89 -19.32 67.87
CA MET A 1 21.16 -20.77 67.85
C MET A 1 21.39 -21.16 66.40
N ALA A 2 22.65 -21.10 65.91
CA ALA A 2 23.67 -22.17 65.96
C ALA A 2 23.30 -23.32 65.01
N GLY A 3 24.12 -23.80 64.06
CA GLY A 3 25.47 -23.51 63.58
C GLY A 3 25.59 -24.12 62.15
N VAL A 4 26.29 -23.54 61.19
CA VAL A 4 27.73 -23.71 60.84
C VAL A 4 28.18 -25.15 60.55
N SER A 5 28.96 -25.27 59.46
CA SER A 5 30.07 -26.22 59.19
C SER A 5 29.77 -27.46 58.34
N THR A 6 30.62 -27.94 57.41
CA THR A 6 31.81 -27.48 56.66
C THR A 6 32.13 -28.57 55.63
N ARG A 7 32.68 -28.16 54.48
CA ARG A 7 33.73 -28.80 53.64
C ARG A 7 34.10 -30.28 53.90
N SER A 8 34.21 -31.09 52.84
CA SER A 8 35.53 -31.37 52.21
C SER A 8 35.41 -32.35 51.03
N SER A 9 36.31 -32.13 50.09
CA SER A 9 36.60 -32.81 48.83
C SER A 9 37.20 -34.21 48.98
N PHE A 10 36.89 -35.12 48.05
CA PHE A 10 37.83 -36.18 47.61
C PHE A 10 37.62 -36.49 46.12
N LEU A 11 38.72 -36.36 45.36
CA LEU A 11 38.92 -36.86 44.00
C LEU A 11 39.03 -38.39 44.03
N TYR A 12 38.43 -39.09 43.07
CA TYR A 12 39.04 -40.28 42.44
C TYR A 12 38.47 -40.45 41.03
N ASN A 13 39.37 -40.43 40.04
CA ASN A 13 39.13 -40.89 38.68
C ASN A 13 38.98 -42.42 38.69
N LEU A 14 38.00 -42.95 37.95
CA LEU A 14 38.11 -44.26 37.33
C LEU A 14 37.23 -44.31 36.07
N THR A 15 37.94 -44.46 34.96
CA THR A 15 37.50 -44.78 33.61
C THR A 15 36.53 -45.95 33.57
N GLN A 16 35.44 -45.84 32.79
CA GLN A 16 34.89 -46.94 31.99
C GLN A 16 33.83 -46.41 31.00
N ASN A 17 34.15 -46.49 29.71
CA ASN A 17 33.18 -46.36 28.61
C ASN A 17 32.29 -47.61 28.59
N PRO A 18 30.98 -47.44 28.34
CA PRO A 18 30.31 -48.33 27.41
C PRO A 18 29.58 -47.54 26.32
N THR A 19 29.88 -47.96 25.09
CA THR A 19 29.21 -47.70 23.83
C THR A 19 27.71 -47.43 23.96
N ASN A 20 27.27 -46.22 23.59
CA ASN A 20 25.86 -45.91 23.40
C ASN A 20 25.54 -45.63 21.93
N ARG A 21 24.62 -46.45 21.44
CA ARG A 21 24.11 -46.57 20.07
C ARG A 21 23.34 -45.31 19.69
N ILE A 22 23.92 -44.46 18.84
CA ILE A 22 23.27 -43.26 18.32
C ILE A 22 22.11 -43.68 17.41
N ARG A 23 20.87 -43.42 17.84
CA ARG A 23 19.69 -43.44 16.96
C ARG A 23 19.80 -42.25 16.01
N LYS A 24 20.01 -42.51 14.72
CA LYS A 24 19.95 -41.51 13.65
C LYS A 24 18.52 -40.98 13.56
N PHE A 25 18.29 -39.73 13.94
CA PHE A 25 17.07 -39.02 13.59
C PHE A 25 17.13 -38.68 12.10
N SER A 26 16.14 -39.17 11.35
CA SER A 26 15.95 -38.85 9.94
C SER A 26 15.53 -37.39 9.83
N VAL A 27 16.42 -36.53 9.35
CA VAL A 27 16.08 -35.17 8.94
C VAL A 27 15.29 -35.28 7.65
N ASN A 28 13.98 -35.02 7.71
CA ASN A 28 13.17 -34.87 6.51
C ASN A 28 13.74 -33.72 5.68
N SER A 29 14.19 -34.04 4.47
CA SER A 29 14.61 -33.09 3.44
C SER A 29 13.47 -32.12 3.14
N SER A 30 13.50 -30.94 3.75
CA SER A 30 12.67 -29.81 3.34
C SER A 30 13.05 -29.44 1.91
N LYS A 31 12.10 -29.57 0.98
CA LYS A 31 12.24 -29.06 -0.38
C LYS A 31 12.59 -27.56 -0.29
N PRO A 32 13.60 -27.07 -1.03
CA PRO A 32 13.88 -25.64 -1.05
C PRO A 32 12.64 -24.92 -1.57
N LEU A 33 12.13 -23.97 -0.78
CA LEU A 33 11.17 -22.99 -1.27
C LEU A 33 11.90 -22.18 -2.33
N THR A 34 11.53 -22.39 -3.60
CA THR A 34 11.93 -21.52 -4.69
C THR A 34 11.33 -20.14 -4.40
N VAL A 35 12.12 -19.24 -3.82
CA VAL A 35 11.78 -17.83 -3.78
C VAL A 35 11.80 -17.37 -5.23
N MET A 36 10.62 -17.25 -5.85
CA MET A 36 10.53 -16.62 -7.15
C MET A 36 11.03 -15.19 -6.97
N ALA A 37 12.15 -14.86 -7.60
CA ALA A 37 12.54 -13.47 -7.76
C ALA A 37 11.36 -12.75 -8.43
N ALA A 38 10.81 -11.72 -7.77
CA ALA A 38 9.79 -10.89 -8.37
C ALA A 38 10.36 -10.37 -9.71
N ALA A 39 9.74 -10.76 -10.82
CA ALA A 39 10.07 -10.17 -12.11
C ALA A 39 9.98 -8.65 -11.93
N ALA A 40 11.02 -7.91 -12.32
CA ALA A 40 11.01 -6.46 -12.25
C ALA A 40 9.75 -5.97 -12.96
N ALA A 41 8.83 -5.37 -12.20
CA ALA A 41 7.58 -4.89 -12.75
C ALA A 41 7.92 -3.84 -13.82
N ASN A 42 7.51 -4.08 -15.07
CA ASN A 42 7.73 -3.12 -16.16
C ASN A 42 6.83 -1.90 -15.91
N VAL A 43 7.35 -0.92 -15.16
CA VAL A 43 6.66 0.33 -14.86
C VAL A 43 6.67 1.21 -16.11
N VAL A 44 5.48 1.53 -16.63
CA VAL A 44 5.32 2.46 -17.76
C VAL A 44 5.46 3.91 -17.29
N PRO A 45 6.00 4.82 -18.12
CA PRO A 45 5.99 6.26 -17.83
C PRO A 45 4.57 6.77 -17.60
N ALA A 46 4.41 7.76 -16.73
CA ALA A 46 3.14 8.38 -16.42
C ALA A 46 3.25 9.90 -16.35
N ILE A 47 2.13 10.57 -16.62
CA ILE A 47 1.94 11.95 -16.16
C ILE A 47 1.41 11.88 -14.73
N ILE A 48 1.96 12.69 -13.83
CA ILE A 48 1.55 12.75 -12.42
C ILE A 48 1.04 14.16 -12.16
N VAL A 49 -0.24 14.30 -11.84
CA VAL A 49 -0.86 15.60 -11.57
C VAL A 49 -0.92 15.81 -10.06
N GLY A 50 -0.14 16.78 -9.56
CA GLY A 50 -0.06 17.14 -8.15
C GLY A 50 1.19 16.60 -7.46
N GLY A 51 2.17 17.49 -7.20
CA GLY A 51 3.43 17.20 -6.52
C GLY A 51 3.37 17.09 -4.99
N GLY A 52 2.24 16.63 -4.46
CA GLY A 52 2.08 16.34 -3.03
C GLY A 52 2.77 15.04 -2.61
N ARG A 53 2.50 14.60 -1.39
CA ARG A 53 3.08 13.37 -0.82
C ARG A 53 2.84 12.13 -1.69
N VAL A 54 1.60 11.91 -2.13
CA VAL A 54 1.24 10.76 -2.97
C VAL A 54 1.86 10.87 -4.37
N GLY A 55 1.76 12.04 -5.02
CA GLY A 55 2.31 12.22 -6.37
C GLY A 55 3.83 12.04 -6.42
N GLN A 56 4.56 12.61 -5.45
CA GLN A 56 6.01 12.42 -5.33
C GLN A 56 6.39 10.96 -5.03
N ALA A 57 5.63 10.28 -4.18
CA ALA A 57 5.83 8.85 -3.94
C ALA A 57 5.65 8.04 -5.23
N LEU A 58 4.56 8.27 -5.97
CA LEU A 58 4.32 7.59 -7.25
C LEU A 58 5.40 7.89 -8.29
N GLN A 59 5.93 9.11 -8.32
CA GLN A 59 7.05 9.49 -9.21
C GLN A 59 8.32 8.72 -8.83
N SER A 60 8.62 8.57 -7.54
CA SER A 60 9.78 7.82 -7.06
C SER A 60 9.70 6.31 -7.37
N MET A 61 8.49 5.77 -7.56
CA MET A 61 8.25 4.40 -8.00
C MET A 61 8.29 4.23 -9.53
N GLY A 62 8.47 5.34 -10.26
CA GLY A 62 8.54 5.35 -11.71
C GLY A 62 9.83 4.77 -12.26
N ASN A 63 9.92 4.80 -13.59
CA ASN A 63 11.12 4.39 -14.31
C ASN A 63 12.07 5.57 -14.63
N GLY A 64 11.83 6.74 -14.04
CA GLY A 64 12.59 7.98 -14.28
C GLY A 64 12.08 8.85 -15.44
N ASN A 65 11.11 8.38 -16.23
CA ASN A 65 10.56 9.12 -17.39
C ASN A 65 9.18 9.73 -17.13
N ASP A 66 8.78 9.86 -15.86
CA ASP A 66 7.50 10.46 -15.51
C ASP A 66 7.53 11.99 -15.66
N LEU A 67 6.39 12.55 -16.05
CA LEU A 67 6.19 13.99 -16.11
C LEU A 67 5.34 14.45 -14.94
N LEU A 68 5.90 15.27 -14.05
CA LEU A 68 5.14 15.89 -12.96
C LEU A 68 4.50 17.20 -13.43
N ILE A 69 3.18 17.30 -13.30
CA ILE A 69 2.38 18.48 -13.61
C ILE A 69 1.90 19.12 -12.31
N LYS A 70 2.21 20.39 -12.13
CA LYS A 70 1.80 21.22 -10.99
C LYS A 70 0.58 22.07 -11.33
N ARG A 71 0.04 22.73 -10.30
CA ARG A 71 -1.11 23.62 -10.44
C ARG A 71 -0.81 24.71 -11.48
N GLY A 72 -1.69 24.86 -12.46
CA GLY A 72 -1.59 25.88 -13.51
C GLY A 72 -0.80 25.44 -14.75
N GLU A 73 -0.15 24.28 -14.72
CA GLU A 73 0.50 23.70 -15.89
C GLU A 73 -0.51 22.89 -16.72
N SER A 74 -0.32 22.86 -18.04
CA SER A 74 -1.17 22.09 -18.95
C SER A 74 -0.65 20.67 -19.13
N ILE A 75 -1.57 19.71 -19.27
CA ILE A 75 -1.21 18.33 -19.57
C ILE A 75 -0.91 18.21 -21.06
N PRO A 76 0.28 17.72 -21.46
CA PRO A 76 0.63 17.59 -22.87
C PRO A 76 -0.24 16.56 -23.58
N LEU A 77 -0.60 16.87 -24.83
CA LEU A 77 -1.30 15.94 -25.71
C LEU A 77 -0.41 14.72 -26.05
N GLU A 78 0.84 14.99 -26.42
CA GLU A 78 1.82 14.00 -26.86
C GLU A 78 2.56 13.39 -25.66
N PHE A 79 1.91 12.42 -25.00
CA PHE A 79 2.54 11.58 -23.99
C PHE A 79 1.81 10.23 -23.94
N SER A 80 2.55 9.13 -24.01
CA SER A 80 1.97 7.78 -23.89
C SER A 80 1.98 7.32 -22.44
N GLY A 81 0.82 6.90 -21.92
CA GLY A 81 0.71 6.35 -20.57
C GLY A 81 -0.43 6.96 -19.75
N PRO A 82 -0.61 6.48 -18.52
CA PRO A 82 -1.65 6.98 -17.62
C PRO A 82 -1.36 8.40 -17.11
N ILE A 83 -2.42 9.09 -16.71
CA ILE A 83 -2.38 10.39 -16.03
C ILE A 83 -2.85 10.16 -14.58
N LEU A 84 -1.92 10.05 -13.65
CA LEU A 84 -2.17 9.77 -12.24
C LEU A 84 -2.58 11.06 -11.52
N VAL A 85 -3.87 11.19 -11.17
CA VAL A 85 -4.43 12.37 -10.54
C VAL A 85 -4.28 12.27 -9.02
N CYS A 86 -3.34 13.02 -8.46
CA CYS A 86 -2.94 12.99 -7.05
C CYS A 86 -3.25 14.31 -6.32
N THR A 87 -4.10 15.15 -6.91
CA THR A 87 -4.59 16.39 -6.31
C THR A 87 -5.70 16.10 -5.28
N ARG A 88 -6.11 17.15 -4.57
CA ARG A 88 -7.30 17.10 -3.71
C ARG A 88 -8.58 17.10 -4.55
N ASN A 89 -9.69 16.69 -3.94
CA ASN A 89 -10.98 16.57 -4.62
C ASN A 89 -11.50 17.93 -5.15
N ASP A 90 -11.22 19.03 -4.45
CA ASP A 90 -11.60 20.40 -4.83
C ASP A 90 -10.86 20.92 -6.08
N ASP A 91 -9.74 20.29 -6.44
CA ASP A 91 -8.96 20.67 -7.63
C ASP A 91 -9.35 19.86 -8.89
N LEU A 92 -10.23 18.86 -8.80
CA LEU A 92 -10.48 17.92 -9.91
C LEU A 92 -11.07 18.59 -11.16
N GLU A 93 -11.89 19.64 -10.99
CA GLU A 93 -12.43 20.37 -12.14
C GLU A 93 -11.31 21.05 -12.94
N ALA A 94 -10.32 21.64 -12.25
CA ALA A 94 -9.18 22.26 -12.90
C ALA A 94 -8.30 21.22 -13.61
N VAL A 95 -8.19 20.01 -13.06
CA VAL A 95 -7.50 18.89 -13.73
C VAL A 95 -8.19 18.58 -15.06
N LEU A 96 -9.52 18.41 -15.09
CA LEU A 96 -10.25 18.17 -16.33
C LEU A 96 -10.08 19.29 -17.35
N GLN A 97 -10.16 20.56 -16.92
CA GLN A 97 -9.98 21.73 -17.79
C GLN A 97 -8.56 21.81 -18.39
N SER A 98 -7.54 21.39 -17.63
CA SER A 98 -6.15 21.36 -18.09
C SER A 98 -5.76 20.11 -18.88
N THR A 99 -6.65 19.10 -18.93
CA THR A 99 -6.45 17.85 -19.66
C THR A 99 -7.12 17.93 -21.03
N PRO A 100 -6.40 17.71 -22.14
CA PRO A 100 -7.02 17.55 -23.45
C PRO A 100 -8.14 16.50 -23.40
N GLN A 101 -9.34 16.81 -23.90
CA GLN A 101 -10.51 15.92 -23.82
C GLN A 101 -10.22 14.51 -24.36
N SER A 102 -9.42 14.40 -25.42
CA SER A 102 -9.00 13.12 -26.01
C SER A 102 -8.20 12.23 -25.06
N ARG A 103 -7.62 12.80 -24.01
CA ARG A 103 -6.81 12.13 -22.98
C ARG A 103 -7.59 11.86 -21.70
N TRP A 104 -8.86 12.25 -21.60
CA TRP A 104 -9.67 11.98 -20.40
C TRP A 104 -9.78 10.48 -20.08
N ASN A 105 -9.76 9.62 -21.10
CA ASN A 105 -9.74 8.15 -20.94
C ASN A 105 -8.41 7.60 -20.41
N ASP A 106 -7.41 8.45 -20.16
CA ASP A 106 -6.15 8.07 -19.52
C ASP A 106 -6.04 8.57 -18.07
N LEU A 107 -7.04 9.30 -17.56
CA LEU A 107 -7.07 9.79 -16.18
C LEU A 107 -7.29 8.64 -15.21
N VAL A 108 -6.43 8.56 -14.20
CA VAL A 108 -6.48 7.58 -13.10
C VAL A 108 -6.61 8.33 -11.77
N PHE A 109 -7.75 8.20 -11.11
CA PHE A 109 -8.09 8.97 -9.91
C PHE A 109 -7.65 8.26 -8.62
N PHE A 110 -6.78 8.89 -7.82
CA PHE A 110 -6.31 8.38 -6.50
C PHE A 110 -7.09 8.97 -5.31
N GLN A 111 -8.27 9.52 -5.57
CA GLN A 111 -9.02 10.27 -4.59
C GLN A 111 -9.66 9.35 -3.54
N ASN A 112 -9.78 9.87 -2.33
CA ASN A 112 -10.61 9.25 -1.28
C ASN A 112 -12.08 9.64 -1.46
N GLY A 113 -12.96 8.79 -0.93
CA GLY A 113 -14.41 8.94 -1.02
C GLY A 113 -15.00 8.15 -2.20
N MET A 114 -16.27 8.44 -2.51
CA MET A 114 -16.99 7.82 -3.62
C MET A 114 -17.13 8.83 -4.76
N LEU A 115 -16.25 8.72 -5.76
CA LEU A 115 -16.15 9.70 -6.84
C LEU A 115 -17.20 9.47 -7.95
N GLU A 116 -17.87 8.33 -7.96
CA GLU A 116 -18.77 7.92 -9.05
C GLU A 116 -19.84 8.95 -9.42
N PRO A 117 -20.57 9.60 -8.49
CA PRO A 117 -21.56 10.61 -8.88
C PRO A 117 -20.93 11.79 -9.62
N TRP A 118 -19.73 12.20 -9.22
CA TRP A 118 -19.00 13.27 -9.91
C TRP A 118 -18.51 12.80 -11.27
N LEU A 119 -17.92 11.61 -11.38
CA LEU A 119 -17.47 11.05 -12.66
C LEU A 119 -18.63 10.90 -13.66
N GLN A 120 -19.77 10.38 -13.23
CA GLN A 120 -20.99 10.26 -14.04
C GLN A 120 -21.44 11.62 -14.57
N SER A 121 -21.41 12.67 -13.74
CA SER A 121 -21.78 14.03 -14.17
C SER A 121 -20.87 14.60 -15.27
N LYS A 122 -19.69 14.00 -15.48
CA LYS A 122 -18.70 14.38 -16.51
C LYS A 122 -18.67 13.40 -17.69
N GLY A 123 -19.52 12.37 -17.70
CA GLY A 123 -19.50 11.30 -18.69
C GLY A 123 -18.29 10.36 -18.56
N LEU A 124 -17.77 10.19 -17.34
CA LEU A 124 -16.57 9.43 -17.00
C LEU A 124 -16.89 8.14 -16.21
N ASP A 125 -18.02 7.51 -16.51
CA ASP A 125 -18.59 6.33 -15.81
C ASP A 125 -17.64 5.13 -15.66
N ASN A 126 -16.63 5.05 -16.54
CA ASN A 126 -15.63 3.98 -16.56
C ASN A 126 -14.21 4.49 -16.39
N ALA A 127 -14.02 5.72 -15.89
CA ALA A 127 -12.70 6.24 -15.60
C ALA A 127 -11.95 5.36 -14.60
N ASP A 128 -10.65 5.28 -14.80
CA ASP A 128 -9.75 4.53 -13.94
C ASP A 128 -9.70 5.12 -12.54
N GLN A 129 -9.73 4.27 -11.52
CA GLN A 129 -9.75 4.69 -10.12
C GLN A 129 -8.86 3.81 -9.26
N VAL A 130 -8.34 4.37 -8.18
CA VAL A 130 -7.49 3.69 -7.21
C VAL A 130 -7.97 3.97 -5.80
N LEU A 131 -8.36 2.90 -5.09
CA LEU A 131 -8.61 2.92 -3.66
C LEU A 131 -7.30 2.75 -2.92
N ALA A 132 -6.59 3.85 -2.68
CA ALA A 132 -5.29 3.81 -1.99
C ALA A 132 -5.42 3.42 -0.51
N TYR A 133 -4.84 2.30 -0.10
CA TYR A 133 -4.63 1.90 1.29
C TYR A 133 -3.14 1.83 1.58
N PHE A 134 -2.48 2.98 1.48
CA PHE A 134 -1.10 3.17 1.91
C PHE A 134 -0.97 4.60 2.43
N ALA A 135 0.02 4.84 3.28
CA ALA A 135 0.27 6.14 3.88
C ALA A 135 1.65 6.66 3.47
N VAL A 136 1.72 7.93 3.10
CA VAL A 136 2.98 8.67 2.98
C VAL A 136 3.01 9.68 4.11
N SER A 137 3.80 9.40 5.14
CA SER A 137 3.84 10.21 6.37
C SER A 137 4.31 11.64 6.07
N LYS A 138 5.44 11.78 5.37
CA LYS A 138 6.01 13.08 4.97
C LYS A 138 6.50 13.05 3.52
N LEU A 139 6.72 14.24 2.97
CA LEU A 139 7.25 14.39 1.62
C LEU A 139 8.64 13.74 1.52
N GLY A 140 8.84 12.88 0.52
CA GLY A 140 10.10 12.18 0.29
C GLY A 140 10.33 10.92 1.14
N GLU A 141 9.45 10.62 2.10
CA GLU A 141 9.49 9.34 2.80
C GLU A 141 8.84 8.23 1.96
N PRO A 142 9.34 6.99 2.02
CA PRO A 142 8.72 5.86 1.36
C PRO A 142 7.31 5.62 1.94
N PRO A 143 6.33 5.24 1.10
CA PRO A 143 5.01 4.89 1.60
C PRO A 143 5.05 3.61 2.43
N THR A 144 4.13 3.54 3.39
CA THR A 144 3.83 2.32 4.15
C THR A 144 2.57 1.69 3.60
N ASP A 145 2.65 0.41 3.21
CA ASP A 145 1.51 -0.39 2.75
C ASP A 145 0.49 -0.58 3.88
N GLY A 146 -0.80 -0.52 3.56
CA GLY A 146 -1.90 -0.72 4.50
C GLY A 146 -2.23 -2.19 4.74
N LYS A 147 -1.22 -3.06 4.73
CA LYS A 147 -1.36 -4.48 5.09
C LYS A 147 -1.63 -4.61 6.58
N THR A 148 -2.50 -5.54 6.95
CA THR A 148 -2.83 -5.88 8.34
C THR A 148 -2.74 -7.39 8.54
N ASP A 149 -2.77 -7.86 9.79
CA ASP A 149 -2.79 -9.30 10.09
C ASP A 149 -4.01 -10.01 9.47
N THR A 150 -5.12 -9.29 9.34
CA THR A 150 -6.37 -9.77 8.72
C THR A 150 -6.42 -9.61 7.20
N ASN A 151 -5.56 -8.77 6.62
CA ASN A 151 -5.45 -8.53 5.18
C ASN A 151 -3.96 -8.49 4.76
N PRO A 152 -3.23 -9.62 4.89
CA PRO A 152 -1.80 -9.68 4.62
C PRO A 152 -1.46 -9.43 3.14
N GLU A 153 -2.42 -9.64 2.25
CA GLU A 153 -2.32 -9.34 0.82
C GLU A 153 -2.55 -7.85 0.49
N GLY A 154 -3.05 -7.06 1.45
CA GLY A 154 -3.28 -5.63 1.36
C GLY A 154 -4.62 -5.23 0.73
N LEU A 155 -5.02 -3.98 1.00
CA LEU A 155 -6.35 -3.46 0.65
C LEU A 155 -6.36 -2.51 -0.56
N THR A 156 -5.19 -2.06 -1.03
CA THR A 156 -5.13 -1.15 -2.18
C THR A 156 -5.69 -1.84 -3.42
N ALA A 157 -6.60 -1.18 -4.12
CA ALA A 157 -7.22 -1.71 -5.34
C ALA A 157 -7.25 -0.68 -6.47
N ALA A 158 -7.07 -1.13 -7.69
CA ALA A 158 -7.18 -0.34 -8.91
C ALA A 158 -8.25 -0.93 -9.85
N TYR A 159 -8.92 -0.07 -10.59
CA TYR A 159 -9.91 -0.40 -11.60
C TYR A 159 -9.66 0.40 -12.88
N GLY A 160 -9.95 -0.21 -14.03
CA GLY A 160 -9.94 0.44 -15.34
C GLY A 160 -8.79 -0.02 -16.25
N LYS A 161 -8.65 0.68 -17.38
CA LYS A 161 -7.69 0.40 -18.47
C LYS A 161 -6.25 0.30 -17.98
N TRP A 162 -5.86 1.16 -17.06
CA TRP A 162 -4.53 1.32 -16.50
C TRP A 162 -4.33 0.60 -15.16
N GLY A 163 -5.32 -0.16 -14.68
CA GLY A 163 -5.25 -0.88 -13.40
C GLY A 163 -3.97 -1.72 -13.23
N SER A 164 -3.60 -2.50 -14.25
CA SER A 164 -2.38 -3.31 -14.23
C SER A 164 -1.09 -2.48 -14.22
N ALA A 165 -1.08 -1.32 -14.89
CA ALA A 165 0.05 -0.40 -14.89
C ALA A 165 0.23 0.25 -13.52
N VAL A 166 -0.87 0.65 -12.88
CA VAL A 166 -0.89 1.14 -11.49
C VAL A 166 -0.37 0.07 -10.54
N ALA A 167 -0.88 -1.16 -10.64
CA ALA A 167 -0.45 -2.25 -9.78
C ALA A 167 1.05 -2.54 -9.92
N SER A 168 1.56 -2.57 -11.16
CA SER A 168 2.99 -2.74 -11.44
C SER A 168 3.84 -1.64 -10.80
N ARG A 169 3.40 -0.39 -10.89
CA ARG A 169 4.07 0.77 -10.26
C ARG A 169 4.07 0.68 -8.73
N LEU A 170 2.92 0.38 -8.13
CA LEU A 170 2.82 0.24 -6.68
C LEU A 170 3.67 -0.92 -6.16
N GLN A 171 3.70 -2.05 -6.88
CA GLN A 171 4.56 -3.19 -6.56
C GLN A 171 6.05 -2.87 -6.67
N ALA A 172 6.47 -2.08 -7.66
CA ALA A 172 7.84 -1.57 -7.74
C ALA A 172 8.23 -0.71 -6.53
N GLY A 173 7.25 -0.02 -5.93
CA GLY A 173 7.38 0.70 -4.66
C GLY A 173 7.24 -0.16 -3.40
N GLY A 174 7.14 -1.49 -3.51
CA GLY A 174 6.93 -2.39 -2.37
C GLY A 174 5.51 -2.42 -1.82
N LEU A 175 4.54 -1.82 -2.51
CA LEU A 175 3.14 -1.76 -2.09
C LEU A 175 2.31 -2.85 -2.77
N SER A 176 1.31 -3.35 -2.04
CA SER A 176 0.25 -4.18 -2.58
C SER A 176 -0.68 -3.39 -3.49
N CYS A 177 -1.23 -4.07 -4.50
CA CYS A 177 -2.33 -3.55 -5.29
C CYS A 177 -3.06 -4.69 -6.00
N LYS A 178 -4.37 -4.76 -5.82
CA LYS A 178 -5.28 -5.67 -6.53
C LYS A 178 -5.84 -4.94 -7.76
N VAL A 179 -5.96 -5.62 -8.89
CA VAL A 179 -6.74 -5.11 -10.03
C VAL A 179 -8.10 -5.78 -9.99
N LEU A 180 -9.17 -4.98 -9.94
CA LEU A 180 -10.53 -5.46 -9.76
C LEU A 180 -11.42 -5.05 -10.92
N GLU A 181 -12.38 -5.92 -11.23
CA GLU A 181 -13.50 -5.59 -12.10
C GLU A 181 -14.50 -4.66 -11.39
N LYS A 182 -15.30 -3.93 -12.18
CA LYS A 182 -16.17 -2.83 -11.71
C LYS A 182 -16.97 -3.17 -10.45
N ASN A 183 -17.72 -4.26 -10.48
CA ASN A 183 -18.57 -4.66 -9.35
C ASN A 183 -17.79 -4.98 -8.07
N ALA A 184 -16.59 -5.58 -8.19
CA ALA A 184 -15.75 -5.88 -7.04
C ALA A 184 -15.09 -4.61 -6.49
N PHE A 185 -14.65 -3.72 -7.38
CA PHE A 185 -14.10 -2.42 -7.02
C PHE A 185 -15.12 -1.54 -6.28
N GLN A 186 -16.36 -1.47 -6.78
CA GLN A 186 -17.44 -0.70 -6.16
C GLN A 186 -17.78 -1.18 -4.75
N LYS A 187 -17.80 -2.51 -4.52
CA LYS A 187 -17.98 -3.06 -3.17
C LYS A 187 -16.89 -2.58 -2.21
N GLN A 188 -15.63 -2.67 -2.61
CA GLN A 188 -14.51 -2.19 -1.80
C GLN A 188 -14.50 -0.67 -1.62
N MET A 189 -14.98 0.08 -2.61
CA MET A 189 -15.12 1.54 -2.50
C MET A 189 -16.15 1.91 -1.43
N LEU A 190 -17.28 1.21 -1.37
CA LEU A 190 -18.28 1.40 -0.32
C LEU A 190 -17.76 0.99 1.06
N GLU A 191 -17.05 -0.13 1.17
CA GLU A 191 -16.37 -0.54 2.41
C GLU A 191 -15.39 0.54 2.89
N LYS A 192 -14.55 1.06 1.97
CA LYS A 192 -13.61 2.15 2.27
C LYS A 192 -14.35 3.42 2.70
N LEU A 193 -15.44 3.76 2.01
CA LEU A 193 -16.23 4.95 2.32
C LEU A 193 -16.79 4.86 3.74
N ILE A 194 -17.41 3.73 4.10
CA ILE A 194 -17.92 3.50 5.45
C ILE A 194 -16.79 3.65 6.48
N TRP A 195 -15.65 3.02 6.24
CA TRP A 195 -14.49 3.11 7.12
C TRP A 195 -14.02 4.56 7.30
N ILE A 196 -13.86 5.32 6.20
CA ILE A 196 -13.45 6.74 6.26
C ILE A 196 -14.49 7.57 7.01
N CYS A 197 -15.79 7.40 6.71
CA CYS A 197 -16.86 8.14 7.36
C CYS A 197 -16.87 7.91 8.87
N SER A 198 -16.69 6.68 9.33
CA SER A 198 -16.63 6.37 10.76
C SER A 198 -15.34 6.89 11.40
N PHE A 199 -14.17 6.49 10.89
CA PHE A 199 -12.90 6.78 11.54
C PHE A 199 -12.53 8.27 11.50
N MET A 200 -12.79 8.96 10.38
CA MET A 200 -12.44 10.37 10.27
C MET A 200 -13.41 11.26 11.03
N LEU A 201 -14.69 10.86 11.15
CA LEU A 201 -15.65 11.59 11.98
C LEU A 201 -15.27 11.50 13.45
N VAL A 202 -15.03 10.29 13.96
CA VAL A 202 -14.57 10.10 15.35
C VAL A 202 -13.23 10.81 15.57
N GLY A 203 -12.26 10.65 14.66
CA GLY A 203 -10.98 11.36 14.75
C GLY A 203 -11.10 12.88 14.78
N ALA A 204 -12.09 13.46 14.09
CA ALA A 204 -12.35 14.89 14.12
C ALA A 204 -12.92 15.38 15.47
N LEU A 205 -13.61 14.51 16.21
CA LEU A 205 -14.10 14.79 17.56
C LEU A 205 -12.97 14.73 18.62
N HIS A 206 -11.84 14.10 18.28
CA HIS A 206 -10.69 13.91 19.18
C HIS A 206 -9.40 14.52 18.60
N PRO A 207 -9.20 15.85 18.71
CA PRO A 207 -8.08 16.56 18.09
C PRO A 207 -6.72 15.96 18.47
N GLY A 208 -5.92 15.64 17.44
CA GLY A 208 -4.60 15.04 17.60
C GLY A 208 -4.59 13.51 17.65
N ALA A 209 -5.76 12.85 17.69
CA ALA A 209 -5.86 11.40 17.57
C ALA A 209 -5.36 10.94 16.20
N THR A 210 -4.53 9.90 16.20
CA THR A 210 -4.20 9.16 14.98
C THR A 210 -5.30 8.17 14.65
N VAL A 211 -5.33 7.64 13.42
CA VAL A 211 -6.25 6.56 13.04
C VAL A 211 -6.13 5.35 13.98
N GLY A 212 -4.91 5.02 14.43
CA GLY A 212 -4.69 3.95 15.41
C GLY A 212 -5.18 4.28 16.82
N ALA A 213 -5.15 5.56 17.22
CA ALA A 213 -5.74 5.99 18.48
C ALA A 213 -7.28 5.88 18.45
N VAL A 214 -7.91 6.30 17.34
CA VAL A 214 -9.35 6.10 17.12
C VAL A 214 -9.72 4.62 17.23
N GLU A 215 -8.96 3.75 16.55
CA GLU A 215 -9.18 2.29 16.58
C GLU A 215 -9.10 1.70 17.99
N LYS A 216 -8.18 2.19 18.83
CA LYS A 216 -7.88 1.58 20.13
C LYS A 216 -8.72 2.18 21.27
N GLU A 217 -8.92 3.49 21.25
CA GLU A 217 -9.41 4.26 22.41
C GLU A 217 -10.88 4.69 22.26
N HIS A 218 -11.42 4.73 21.04
CA HIS A 218 -12.75 5.29 20.73
C HIS A 218 -13.70 4.27 20.08
N ARG A 219 -13.54 2.98 20.37
CA ARG A 219 -14.30 1.88 19.75
C ARG A 219 -15.82 1.89 19.96
N ASN A 220 -16.31 2.62 20.97
CA ASN A 220 -17.72 2.66 21.34
C ASN A 220 -18.49 3.84 20.70
N GLU A 221 -17.80 4.70 19.96
CA GLU A 221 -18.35 5.83 19.20
C GLU A 221 -18.59 5.42 17.73
#